data_AF-A0A7K3UNT5-F1
#
_entry.id   AF-A0A7K3UNT5-F1
#
_cell.length_a   1.000
_cell.length_b   1.000
_cell.length_c   1.000
_cell.angle_alpha   90.00
_cell.angle_beta   90.00
_cell.angle_gamma   90.00
#
_symmetry.space_group_name_H-M   'P 1'
#
loop_
_entity.id
_entity.type
_entity.pdbx_description
1 polymer ?
#
loop_
_entity_poly.entity_id
_entity_poly.type
_entity_poly.pdbx_seq_one_letter_code
_entity_poly.pdbx_strand_id
1 'polypeptide(L)'
;FVQRYRAKYNAEPDTFAARAYDAMTLAAEVIRRYGPTRSAVHDGFAKIDNVPSVIFGKFRFDTQTRRVAGAKNLDLVVKDGKFALWDGKGAPRAQ
;
A
#
# COMPACT_ATOMS: atom_id res chain seq x y z
N PHE A 1 6.99 -5.95 -8.61
CA PHE A 1 6.41 -4.64 -8.97
C PHE A 1 7.46 -3.68 -9.53
N VAL A 2 8.44 -3.24 -8.74
CA VAL A 2 9.46 -2.23 -9.12
C VAL A 2 10.13 -2.49 -10.48
N GLN A 3 10.67 -3.69 -10.70
CA GLN A 3 11.32 -4.06 -11.97
C GLN A 3 10.38 -3.89 -13.19
N ARG A 4 9.12 -4.31 -13.08
CA ARG A 4 8.13 -4.18 -14.15
C ARG A 4 7.72 -2.73 -14.39
N TYR A 5 7.63 -1.93 -13.33
CA TYR A 5 7.31 -0.51 -13.44
C TYR A 5 8.42 0.24 -14.18
N ARG A 6 9.69 0.03 -13.78
CA ARG A 6 10.86 0.62 -14.45
C ARG A 6 10.93 0.23 -15.92
N ALA A 7 10.74 -1.04 -16.24
CA ALA A 7 10.76 -1.52 -17.62
C ALA A 7 9.68 -0.87 -18.50
N LYS A 8 8.51 -0.55 -17.93
CA LYS A 8 7.38 0.03 -18.68
C LYS A 8 7.43 1.55 -18.78
N TYR A 9 7.83 2.23 -17.71
CA TYR A 9 7.70 3.68 -17.59
C TYR A 9 9.05 4.42 -17.59
N ASN A 10 10.17 3.68 -17.60
CA ASN A 10 11.52 4.24 -17.49
C ASN A 10 11.68 5.21 -16.30
N ALA A 11 11.02 4.89 -15.18
CA ALA A 11 10.97 5.72 -13.98
C ALA A 11 10.89 4.83 -12.72
N GLU A 12 11.30 5.39 -11.58
CA GLU A 12 11.09 4.78 -10.27
C GLU A 12 9.62 4.93 -9.85
N PRO A 13 8.97 3.88 -9.33
CA PRO A 13 7.65 4.04 -8.75
C PRO A 13 7.73 4.80 -7.43
N ASP A 14 6.84 5.77 -7.25
CA ASP A 14 6.64 6.42 -5.97
C ASP A 14 5.63 5.66 -5.09
N THR A 15 5.33 6.22 -3.91
CA THR A 15 4.37 5.61 -2.98
C THR A 15 2.94 5.65 -3.51
N PHE A 16 2.57 6.60 -4.38
CA PHE A 16 1.24 6.67 -4.98
C PHE A 16 1.04 5.56 -6.02
N ALA A 17 2.03 5.33 -6.89
CA ALA A 17 2.03 4.24 -7.86
C ALA A 17 1.96 2.87 -7.18
N ALA A 18 2.73 2.66 -6.11
CA ALA A 18 2.68 1.42 -5.34
C ALA A 18 1.33 1.20 -4.64
N ARG A 19 0.76 2.26 -4.04
CA ARG A 19 -0.58 2.21 -3.42
C ARG A 19 -1.68 1.91 -4.44
N ALA A 20 -1.64 2.53 -5.62
CA ALA A 20 -2.61 2.27 -6.67
C ALA A 20 -2.53 0.83 -7.18
N TYR A 21 -1.32 0.29 -7.34
CA TYR A 21 -1.12 -1.11 -7.73
C TYR A 21 -1.72 -2.09 -6.70
N ASP A 22 -1.49 -1.85 -5.42
CA ASP A 22 -2.06 -2.66 -4.34
C ASP A 22 -3.57 -2.51 -4.25
N ALA A 23 -4.11 -1.29 -4.38
CA ALA A 23 -5.54 -1.04 -4.39
C ALA A 23 -6.25 -1.80 -5.51
N MET A 24 -5.66 -1.82 -6.72
CA MET A 24 -6.24 -2.57 -7.83
C MET A 24 -6.15 -4.09 -7.64
N THR A 25 -5.03 -4.58 -7.10
CA THR A 25 -4.86 -6.00 -6.76
C THR A 25 -5.90 -6.43 -5.73
N LEU A 26 -6.10 -5.62 -4.68
CA LEU A 26 -7.08 -5.86 -3.64
C LEU A 26 -8.52 -5.83 -4.17
N ALA A 27 -8.89 -4.83 -4.97
CA ALA A 27 -10.24 -4.73 -5.53
C ALA A 27 -10.56 -5.93 -6.43
N ALA A 28 -9.60 -6.35 -7.27
CA ALA A 28 -9.75 -7.55 -8.10
C ALA A 28 -9.97 -8.80 -7.23
N GLU A 29 -9.22 -8.96 -6.15
CA GLU A 29 -9.34 -10.11 -5.26
C GLU A 29 -10.67 -10.11 -4.49
N VAL A 30 -11.15 -8.94 -4.04
CA VAL A 30 -12.48 -8.81 -3.45
C VAL A 30 -13.56 -9.26 -4.44
N ILE A 31 -13.50 -8.77 -5.67
CA ILE A 31 -14.48 -9.12 -6.71
C ILE A 31 -14.44 -10.63 -6.98
N ARG A 32 -13.25 -11.26 -7.04
CA ARG A 32 -13.11 -12.71 -7.25
C ARG A 32 -13.67 -13.54 -6.09
N ARG A 33 -13.46 -13.11 -4.85
CA ARG A 33 -13.85 -13.90 -3.65
C ARG A 33 -15.30 -13.67 -3.21
N TYR A 34 -15.81 -12.46 -3.36
CA TYR A 34 -17.11 -12.06 -2.79
C TYR A 34 -18.17 -11.75 -3.85
N GLY A 35 -17.75 -11.46 -5.09
CA GLY A 35 -18.64 -11.18 -6.22
C GLY A 35 -18.62 -9.72 -6.70
N PRO A 36 -19.17 -9.45 -7.90
CA PRO A 36 -18.99 -8.17 -8.58
C PRO A 36 -20.07 -7.11 -8.25
N THR A 37 -21.09 -7.43 -7.45
CA THR A 37 -22.12 -6.45 -7.10
C THR A 37 -21.58 -5.40 -6.13
N ARG A 38 -22.14 -4.19 -6.16
CA ARG A 38 -21.73 -3.10 -5.26
C ARG A 38 -21.75 -3.52 -3.78
N SER A 39 -22.81 -4.21 -3.35
CA SER A 39 -22.94 -4.69 -1.97
C SER A 39 -21.91 -5.77 -1.64
N ALA A 40 -21.71 -6.74 -2.55
CA ALA A 40 -20.71 -7.79 -2.37
C ALA A 40 -19.29 -7.23 -2.24
N VAL A 41 -18.94 -6.25 -3.07
CA VAL A 41 -17.62 -5.59 -3.02
C VAL A 41 -17.46 -4.80 -1.72
N HIS A 42 -18.45 -4.01 -1.35
CA HIS A 42 -18.44 -3.24 -0.10
C HIS A 42 -18.23 -4.15 1.12
N ASP A 43 -19.05 -5.19 1.25
CA ASP A 43 -19.01 -6.10 2.39
C ASP A 43 -17.78 -7.01 2.35
N GLY A 44 -17.29 -7.33 1.15
CA GLY A 44 -16.07 -8.10 0.93
C GLY A 44 -14.82 -7.39 1.43
N PHE A 45 -14.72 -6.07 1.27
CA PHE A 45 -13.60 -5.30 1.82
C PHE A 45 -13.50 -5.42 3.35
N ALA A 46 -14.61 -5.56 4.07
CA ALA A 46 -14.59 -5.73 5.53
C ALA A 46 -14.11 -7.13 5.97
N LYS A 47 -14.10 -8.11 5.06
CA LYS A 47 -13.81 -9.53 5.33
C LYS A 47 -12.51 -10.02 4.73
N ILE A 48 -12.02 -9.36 3.68
CA ILE A 48 -10.87 -9.84 2.92
C ILE A 48 -9.58 -9.80 3.73
N ASP A 49 -8.78 -10.85 3.59
CA ASP A 49 -7.48 -10.99 4.22
C ASP A 49 -6.46 -11.63 3.28
N ASN A 50 -5.20 -11.67 3.76
CA ASN A 50 -4.10 -12.39 3.12
C ASN A 50 -3.88 -12.01 1.64
N VAL A 51 -4.22 -10.79 1.25
CA VAL A 51 -3.95 -10.31 -0.12
C VAL A 51 -2.50 -9.83 -0.19
N PRO A 52 -1.69 -10.29 -1.15
CA PRO A 52 -0.33 -9.79 -1.33
C PRO A 52 -0.32 -8.29 -1.60
N SER A 53 0.56 -7.57 -0.89
CA SER A 53 0.75 -6.13 -1.06
C SER A 53 2.22 -5.80 -1.23
N VAL A 54 2.52 -4.91 -2.18
CA VAL A 54 3.87 -4.39 -2.43
C VAL A 54 4.39 -3.63 -1.21
N ILE A 55 3.53 -2.87 -0.52
CA ILE A 55 3.96 -1.96 0.56
C ILE A 55 3.67 -2.48 1.98
N PHE A 56 2.78 -3.47 2.13
CA PHE A 56 2.36 -3.99 3.44
C PHE A 56 2.62 -5.50 3.64
N GLY A 57 3.14 -6.20 2.62
CA GLY A 57 3.38 -7.65 2.66
C GLY A 57 2.07 -8.43 2.53
N LYS A 58 1.27 -8.49 3.62
CA LYS A 58 -0.09 -9.05 3.62
C LYS A 58 -1.10 -7.99 4.01
N PHE A 59 -2.12 -7.84 3.19
CA PHE A 59 -3.14 -6.83 3.34
C PHE A 59 -4.38 -7.39 4.05
N ARG A 60 -4.87 -6.63 5.03
CA ARG A 60 -6.25 -6.67 5.54
C ARG A 60 -6.63 -5.28 6.06
N PHE A 61 -7.93 -4.98 6.11
CA PHE A 61 -8.40 -3.81 6.83
C PHE A 61 -8.56 -4.09 8.32
N ASP A 62 -8.32 -3.06 9.13
CA ASP A 62 -8.77 -3.00 10.50
C ASP A 62 -10.27 -2.67 10.50
N THR A 63 -11.08 -3.49 11.15
CA THR A 63 -12.55 -3.40 11.06
C THR A 63 -13.12 -2.21 11.84
N GLN A 64 -12.37 -1.65 12.78
CA GLN A 64 -12.80 -0.48 13.56
C GLN A 64 -12.48 0.82 12.84
N THR A 65 -11.25 0.94 12.33
CA THR A 65 -10.74 2.19 11.75
C THR A 65 -10.86 2.26 10.23
N ARG A 66 -11.09 1.11 9.57
CA ARG A 66 -11.06 0.94 8.10
C ARG A 66 -9.71 1.31 7.47
N ARG A 67 -8.64 1.42 8.28
CA ARG A 67 -7.27 1.58 7.79
C ARG A 67 -6.66 0.22 7.49
N VAL A 68 -5.56 0.21 6.73
CA VAL A 68 -4.79 -1.02 6.54
C VAL A 68 -4.19 -1.44 7.89
N ALA A 69 -4.48 -2.65 8.33
CA ALA A 69 -4.02 -3.14 9.61
C ALA A 69 -2.49 -3.27 9.63
N GLY A 70 -1.84 -2.74 10.66
CA GLY A 70 -0.39 -2.81 10.81
C GLY A 70 0.41 -1.97 9.81
N ALA A 71 -0.23 -1.03 9.11
CA ALA A 71 0.47 -0.08 8.25
C ALA A 71 1.51 0.72 9.06
N LYS A 72 2.72 0.81 8.51
CA LYS A 72 3.82 1.59 9.10
C LYS A 72 4.23 2.69 8.14
N ASN A 73 4.55 3.84 8.68
CA ASN A 73 5.23 4.90 7.95
C ASN A 73 6.74 4.63 7.99
N LEU A 74 7.42 5.03 6.92
CA LEU A 74 8.87 5.10 6.90
C LEU A 74 9.24 6.57 7.09
N ASP A 75 10.02 6.84 8.13
CA ASP A 75 10.55 8.17 8.35
C ASP A 75 11.70 8.42 7.36
N LEU A 76 11.62 9.52 6.64
CA LEU A 76 12.57 9.90 5.60
C LEU A 76 13.22 11.23 5.93
N VAL A 77 14.46 11.39 5.49
CA VAL A 77 15.22 12.65 5.54
C VAL A 77 15.72 12.98 4.14
N VAL A 78 15.78 14.26 3.79
CA VAL A 78 16.41 14.71 2.55
C VAL A 78 17.92 14.85 2.77
N LYS A 79 18.71 14.07 2.03
CA LYS A 79 20.18 14.13 1.98
C LYS A 79 20.59 14.34 0.53
N ASP A 80 21.35 15.39 0.25
CA ASP A 80 21.86 15.71 -1.10
C ASP A 80 20.79 15.73 -2.19
N GLY A 81 19.62 16.31 -1.88
CA GLY A 81 18.48 16.41 -2.79
C GLY A 81 17.75 15.09 -3.04
N LYS A 82 18.01 14.03 -2.26
CA LYS A 82 17.36 12.72 -2.37
C LYS A 82 16.73 12.30 -1.04
N PHE A 83 15.65 11.54 -1.11
CA PHE A 83 15.08 10.88 0.07
C PHE A 83 15.98 9.71 0.51
N ALA A 84 16.34 9.70 1.78
CA ALA A 84 17.03 8.60 2.45
C ALA A 84 16.22 8.15 3.68
N LEU A 85 16.34 6.88 4.06
CA LEU A 85 15.77 6.39 5.31
C LEU A 85 16.39 7.17 6.48
N TRP A 86 15.54 7.60 7.41
CA TRP A 86 16.00 8.19 8.65
C TRP A 86 16.64 7.12 9.56
N ASP A 87 17.78 7.45 10.16
CA ASP A 87 18.62 6.53 10.94
C ASP A 87 18.28 6.50 12.44
N GLY A 88 17.20 7.17 12.85
CA GLY A 88 16.80 7.26 14.25
C GLY A 88 17.52 8.36 15.04
N LYS A 89 18.42 9.16 14.44
CA LYS A 89 19.21 10.19 15.13
C LYS A 89 19.02 11.58 14.49
N GLY A 90 19.07 12.64 15.29
CA GLY A 90 18.77 14.00 14.80
C GLY A 90 17.29 14.16 14.45
N ALA A 91 16.89 15.25 13.79
CA ALA A 91 15.46 15.60 13.66
C ALA A 91 14.68 14.66 12.73
N PRO A 92 13.73 13.93 13.33
CA PRO A 92 12.34 14.02 12.96
C PRO A 92 11.44 14.05 14.20
N ARG A 93 10.43 14.91 14.12
CA ARG A 93 9.03 14.56 14.32
C ARG A 93 8.15 15.73 13.87
N ALA A 94 7.20 15.45 12.99
CA ALA A 94 5.81 15.88 13.14
C ALA A 94 4.92 14.76 12.54
N GLN A 95 3.81 14.49 13.23
CA GLN A 95 2.92 13.33 13.05
C GLN A 95 2.21 13.27 11.70
#